data_AF-A0A3M1Z7G1-F1
#
_entry.id   AF-A0A3M1Z7G1-F1
#
_cell.length_a   1.000
_cell.length_b   1.000
_cell.length_c   1.000
_cell.angle_alpha   90.00
_cell.angle_beta   90.00
_cell.angle_gamma   90.00
#
_symmetry.space_group_name_H-M   'P 1'
#
loop_
_entity.id
_entity.type
_entity.pdbx_description
1 polymer ?
#
loop_
_entity_poly.entity_id
_entity_poly.type
_entity_poly.pdbx_seq_one_letter_code
_entity_poly.pdbx_strand_id
1 'polypeptide(L)'
;TTGRFEACYGGGEVMITPRTADIAPIFQQAGDVISLFDAREFVLNTTDSTWPALQMNIRANLPNTQPESNITLLAFGTVQLQNNAPLPPLMFPVTINEGLNVRGGPSTNYPIVAGISGGETATAIGRNRNGDWFNVILPTGVMGWIYAPATSHSGDPQALENTPPRDELMTPMQSLSLSSGTASICDTEQTGGILLQTPVELPATILINGVQLELDGTAHLYTAEQNLYIQLLSGLANVAVGGVSVSLVGGQMTDVPLALDGSAGAPPSPPQGFERESLAHLPLLALPQPITLASAPTPTPPPAVAPVEDGAAPAEDAASETTAEAPDPTAATGIAGNWYHTDVDGSNVAMTITRIGEDEYAVYLYDNLATACARFGGATAA
;
A
#
# COMPACT_ATOMS: atom_id res chain seq x y z
N THR A 1 -3.27 -4.64 15.84
CA THR A 1 -3.64 -5.21 14.53
C THR A 1 -4.61 -4.27 13.88
N THR A 2 -4.32 -3.79 12.68
CA THR A 2 -5.21 -2.87 11.95
C THR A 2 -6.42 -3.61 11.42
N GLY A 3 -7.62 -3.18 11.76
CA GLY A 3 -8.87 -3.71 11.22
C GLY A 3 -9.15 -3.21 9.81
N ARG A 4 -10.27 -3.65 9.24
CA ARG A 4 -10.69 -3.25 7.90
C ARG A 4 -11.11 -1.79 7.87
N PHE A 5 -10.68 -1.07 6.84
CA PHE A 5 -10.92 0.37 6.69
C PHE A 5 -10.48 1.16 7.91
N GLU A 6 -9.38 0.74 8.54
CA GLU A 6 -8.76 1.45 9.64
C GLU A 6 -7.36 1.91 9.26
N ALA A 7 -6.96 3.05 9.82
CA ALA A 7 -5.57 3.48 9.91
C ALA A 7 -5.08 3.23 11.34
N CYS A 8 -3.93 2.57 11.47
CA CYS A 8 -3.25 2.27 12.71
C CYS A 8 -1.96 3.08 12.80
N TYR A 9 -1.85 3.88 13.85
CA TYR A 9 -0.69 4.71 14.13
C TYR A 9 0.52 3.87 14.55
N GLY A 10 1.63 4.02 13.84
CA GLY A 10 2.88 3.30 14.10
C GLY A 10 3.89 4.06 14.96
N GLY A 11 3.80 5.40 15.01
CA GLY A 11 4.73 6.27 15.71
C GLY A 11 5.04 7.55 14.92
N GLY A 12 5.71 8.51 15.56
CA GLY A 12 6.11 9.80 14.97
C GLY A 12 4.97 10.83 14.89
N GLU A 13 5.21 11.95 14.21
CA GLU A 13 4.18 13.00 14.07
C GLU A 13 3.18 12.65 12.96
N VAL A 14 1.94 12.35 13.36
CA VAL A 14 0.83 12.06 12.44
C VAL A 14 -0.40 12.88 12.84
N MET A 15 -0.77 13.83 11.99
CA MET A 15 -1.99 14.62 12.12
C MET A 15 -3.09 14.03 11.24
N ILE A 16 -4.31 14.02 11.77
CA ILE A 16 -5.51 13.60 11.05
C ILE A 16 -6.45 14.78 10.95
N THR A 17 -6.92 15.06 9.74
CA THR A 17 -8.06 15.96 9.56
C THR A 17 -9.33 15.10 9.48
N PRO A 18 -10.24 15.17 10.47
CA PRO A 18 -11.47 14.39 10.43
C PRO A 18 -12.43 14.95 9.38
N ARG A 19 -13.35 14.12 8.92
CA ARG A 19 -14.41 14.50 7.97
C ARG A 19 -15.53 15.27 8.61
N THR A 20 -15.79 15.05 9.90
CA THR A 20 -16.76 15.78 10.71
C THR A 20 -16.09 16.35 11.97
N ALA A 21 -16.57 17.49 12.46
CA ALA A 21 -15.95 18.19 13.58
C ALA A 21 -16.11 17.47 14.94
N ASP A 22 -17.02 16.50 15.01
CA ASP A 22 -17.38 15.80 16.25
C ASP A 22 -16.46 14.61 16.56
N ILE A 23 -15.54 14.27 15.65
CA ILE A 23 -14.61 13.15 15.81
C ILE A 23 -13.28 13.71 16.28
N ALA A 24 -12.94 13.46 17.54
CA ALA A 24 -11.62 13.80 18.07
C ALA A 24 -10.58 12.76 17.59
N PRO A 25 -9.61 13.14 16.74
CA PRO A 25 -8.52 12.24 16.43
C PRO A 25 -7.50 12.29 17.58
N ILE A 26 -7.17 11.14 18.17
CA ILE A 26 -6.17 11.12 19.22
C ILE A 26 -5.29 9.88 19.05
N PHE A 27 -4.40 9.94 18.06
CA PHE A 27 -3.21 9.12 18.04
C PHE A 27 -2.33 9.57 19.23
N GLN A 28 -2.45 8.88 20.35
CA GLN A 28 -1.69 9.12 21.58
C GLN A 28 -0.52 8.15 21.71
N GLN A 29 -0.70 6.91 21.25
CA GLN A 29 0.29 5.84 21.36
C GLN A 29 0.23 4.91 20.14
N ALA A 30 1.36 4.29 19.81
CA ALA A 30 1.42 3.30 18.74
C ALA A 30 0.38 2.19 18.97
N GLY A 31 -0.34 1.83 17.91
CA GLY A 31 -1.46 0.89 17.95
C GLY A 31 -2.84 1.55 18.02
N ASP A 32 -2.93 2.86 18.27
CA ASP A 32 -4.20 3.58 18.18
C ASP A 32 -4.75 3.52 16.74
N VAL A 33 -6.06 3.35 16.61
CA VAL A 33 -6.73 3.18 15.31
C VAL A 33 -7.82 4.23 15.09
N ILE A 34 -8.05 4.58 13.82
CA ILE A 34 -9.19 5.38 13.39
C ILE A 34 -9.81 4.79 12.12
N SER A 35 -11.13 4.90 11.99
CA SER A 35 -11.86 4.54 10.78
C SER A 35 -11.51 5.48 9.62
N LEU A 36 -11.24 4.92 8.44
CA LEU A 36 -11.00 5.66 7.21
C LEU A 36 -12.26 6.33 6.65
N PHE A 37 -13.44 5.95 7.13
CA PHE A 37 -14.69 6.67 6.85
C PHE A 37 -14.77 8.00 7.61
N ASP A 38 -14.00 8.13 8.68
CA ASP A 38 -14.00 9.30 9.55
C ASP A 38 -12.83 10.25 9.24
N ALA A 39 -11.76 9.74 8.63
CA ALA A 39 -10.59 10.52 8.26
C ALA A 39 -10.67 11.06 6.82
N ARG A 40 -10.41 12.36 6.66
CA ARG A 40 -10.34 13.03 5.36
C ARG A 40 -8.92 13.02 4.83
N GLU A 41 -7.98 13.27 5.73
CA GLU A 41 -6.60 13.54 5.38
C GLU A 41 -5.69 13.09 6.53
N PHE A 42 -4.51 12.61 6.15
CA PHE A 42 -3.43 12.26 7.04
C PHE A 42 -2.19 13.06 6.62
N VAL A 43 -1.54 13.71 7.58
CA VAL A 43 -0.28 14.42 7.38
C VAL A 43 0.75 13.81 8.32
N LEU A 44 1.77 13.19 7.74
CA LEU A 44 2.92 12.64 8.43
C LEU A 44 4.08 13.63 8.23
N ASN A 45 4.74 14.02 9.32
CA ASN A 45 5.89 14.92 9.28
C ASN A 45 7.11 14.23 9.88
N THR A 46 8.18 14.10 9.10
CA THR A 46 9.47 13.68 9.65
C THR A 46 10.06 14.84 10.45
N THR A 47 10.57 14.53 11.63
CA THR A 47 11.40 15.44 12.44
C THR A 47 12.80 14.83 12.60
N ASP A 48 13.78 15.61 13.05
CA ASP A 48 15.21 15.23 13.12
C ASP A 48 15.50 13.90 13.84
N SER A 49 14.55 13.37 14.62
CA SER A 49 14.71 12.14 15.42
C SER A 49 13.61 11.10 15.25
N THR A 50 12.57 11.36 14.45
CA THR A 50 11.46 10.40 14.30
C THR A 50 10.96 10.30 12.86
N TRP A 51 10.95 9.05 12.38
CA TRP A 51 10.34 8.69 11.11
C TRP A 51 8.90 8.23 11.36
N PRO A 52 7.88 9.02 10.97
CA PRO A 52 6.49 8.66 11.21
C PRO A 52 6.06 7.49 10.32
N ALA A 53 5.17 6.65 10.85
CA ALA A 53 4.59 5.54 10.11
C ALA A 53 3.10 5.39 10.41
N LEU A 54 2.32 5.08 9.38
CA LEU A 54 0.88 4.88 9.46
C LEU A 54 0.49 3.71 8.55
N GLN A 55 -0.04 2.64 9.12
CA GLN A 55 -0.51 1.48 8.36
C GLN A 55 -2.02 1.55 8.20
N MET A 56 -2.52 1.39 6.98
CA MET A 56 -3.94 1.30 6.67
C MET A 56 -4.26 -0.04 6.03
N ASN A 57 -5.43 -0.58 6.35
CA ASN A 57 -5.99 -1.70 5.63
C ASN A 57 -7.20 -1.22 4.83
N ILE A 58 -7.04 -1.19 3.51
CA ILE A 58 -8.06 -0.71 2.57
C ILE A 58 -8.61 -1.89 1.76
N ARG A 59 -9.69 -1.65 1.03
CA ARG A 59 -10.12 -2.58 -0.03
C ARG A 59 -10.28 -1.77 -1.30
N ALA A 60 -10.00 -2.40 -2.43
CA ALA A 60 -10.14 -1.76 -3.72
C ALA A 60 -10.46 -2.84 -4.74
N ASN A 61 -11.75 -2.99 -5.07
CA ASN A 61 -12.26 -4.00 -6.00
C ASN A 61 -11.91 -5.46 -5.66
N LEU A 62 -11.62 -5.76 -4.38
CA LEU A 62 -11.36 -7.13 -3.93
C LEU A 62 -12.66 -7.96 -3.87
N PRO A 63 -12.63 -9.25 -4.28
CA PRO A 63 -13.81 -10.10 -4.25
C PRO A 63 -14.34 -10.34 -2.82
N ASN A 64 -15.65 -10.49 -2.70
CA ASN A 64 -16.32 -10.73 -1.40
C ASN A 64 -16.25 -12.18 -0.92
N THR A 65 -15.82 -13.10 -1.78
CA THR A 65 -15.54 -14.50 -1.42
C THR A 65 -14.37 -14.61 -0.44
N GLN A 66 -13.57 -13.56 -0.30
CA GLN A 66 -12.50 -13.46 0.68
C GLN A 66 -12.71 -12.24 1.58
N PRO A 67 -13.66 -12.34 2.53
CA PRO A 67 -14.09 -11.22 3.36
C PRO A 67 -13.08 -10.81 4.43
N GLU A 68 -11.90 -11.44 4.51
CA GLU A 68 -10.79 -11.02 5.40
C GLU A 68 -9.65 -10.33 4.63
N SER A 69 -9.63 -10.44 3.30
CA SER A 69 -8.55 -9.90 2.47
C SER A 69 -8.65 -8.37 2.34
N ASN A 70 -7.53 -7.69 2.62
CA ASN A 70 -7.37 -6.24 2.53
C ASN A 70 -6.03 -5.93 1.85
N ILE A 71 -5.93 -4.76 1.24
CA ILE A 71 -4.67 -4.20 0.75
C ILE A 71 -4.05 -3.43 1.90
N THR A 72 -2.76 -3.64 2.13
CA THR A 72 -2.02 -2.83 3.11
C THR A 72 -1.41 -1.64 2.42
N LEU A 73 -1.71 -0.45 2.94
CA LEU A 73 -1.03 0.80 2.60
C LEU A 73 -0.22 1.22 3.83
N LEU A 74 1.09 1.27 3.70
CA LEU A 74 1.99 1.76 4.73
C LEU A 74 2.56 3.11 4.29
N ALA A 75 2.11 4.19 4.93
CA ALA A 75 2.69 5.51 4.73
C ALA A 75 3.84 5.73 5.71
N PHE A 76 4.92 6.33 5.23
CA PHE A 76 6.11 6.58 6.04
C PHE A 76 6.81 7.87 5.60
N GLY A 77 7.36 8.58 6.58
CA GLY A 77 8.13 9.82 6.35
C GLY A 77 7.24 11.02 6.13
N THR A 78 7.78 12.08 5.52
CA THR A 78 7.01 13.28 5.21
C THR A 78 6.05 12.98 4.08
N VAL A 79 4.77 12.79 4.39
CA VAL A 79 3.72 12.39 3.45
C VAL A 79 2.39 13.03 3.82
N GLN A 80 1.68 13.53 2.82
CA GLN A 80 0.27 13.92 2.92
C GLN A 80 -0.58 12.99 2.07
N LEU A 81 -1.62 12.42 2.68
CA LEU A 81 -2.60 11.57 2.03
C LEU A 81 -3.99 12.20 2.18
N GLN A 82 -4.66 12.45 1.06
CA GLN A 82 -6.05 12.89 1.06
C GLN A 82 -6.95 11.78 0.51
N ASN A 83 -8.00 11.44 1.25
CA ASN A 83 -8.98 10.46 0.83
C ASN A 83 -10.00 11.09 -0.13
N ASN A 84 -9.88 10.74 -1.42
CA ASN A 84 -10.73 11.26 -2.49
C ASN A 84 -11.91 10.34 -2.84
N ALA A 85 -12.03 9.17 -2.18
CA ALA A 85 -13.17 8.31 -2.37
C ALA A 85 -14.46 9.08 -1.98
N PRO A 86 -15.47 9.17 -2.86
CA PRO A 86 -16.73 9.83 -2.56
C PRO A 86 -17.39 9.14 -1.37
N LEU A 87 -17.70 9.92 -0.34
CA LEU A 87 -18.57 9.44 0.72
C LEU A 87 -20.04 9.63 0.35
N PRO A 88 -20.91 8.74 0.82
CA PRO A 88 -22.34 9.00 0.80
C PRO A 88 -22.64 10.32 1.53
N PRO A 89 -23.44 11.23 0.95
CA PRO A 89 -23.70 12.55 1.53
C PRO A 89 -24.55 12.50 2.78
N LEU A 90 -25.25 11.38 3.03
CA LEU A 90 -25.98 11.12 4.24
C LEU A 90 -25.63 9.74 4.78
N MET A 91 -25.34 9.71 6.08
CA MET A 91 -25.13 8.49 6.83
C MET A 91 -25.85 8.61 8.17
N PHE A 92 -26.49 7.53 8.63
CA PHE A 92 -27.05 7.50 9.98
C PHE A 92 -26.99 6.09 10.59
N PRO A 93 -26.91 6.00 11.93
CA PRO A 93 -26.92 4.71 12.59
C PRO A 93 -28.30 4.05 12.49
N VAL A 94 -28.29 2.74 12.25
CA VAL A 94 -29.46 1.86 12.31
C VAL A 94 -29.21 0.78 13.35
N THR A 95 -30.19 0.49 14.19
CA THR A 95 -30.15 -0.59 15.17
C THR A 95 -30.85 -1.81 14.60
N ILE A 96 -30.23 -2.98 14.71
CA ILE A 96 -30.77 -4.24 14.20
C ILE A 96 -31.79 -4.80 15.20
N ASN A 97 -33.03 -5.07 14.75
CA ASN A 97 -34.08 -5.54 15.67
C ASN A 97 -33.88 -7.00 16.08
N GLU A 98 -33.56 -7.86 15.11
CA GLU A 98 -33.25 -9.29 15.26
C GLU A 98 -32.14 -9.66 14.28
N GLY A 99 -31.40 -10.76 14.50
CA GLY A 99 -30.23 -11.10 13.68
C GLY A 99 -30.52 -11.12 12.17
N LEU A 100 -29.68 -10.44 11.38
CA LEU A 100 -29.85 -10.26 9.94
C LEU A 100 -28.69 -10.80 9.13
N ASN A 101 -29.02 -11.28 7.93
CA ASN A 101 -28.03 -11.55 6.88
C ASN A 101 -27.70 -10.25 6.14
N VAL A 102 -26.42 -9.99 5.97
CA VAL A 102 -25.89 -8.90 5.16
C VAL A 102 -25.54 -9.45 3.79
N ARG A 103 -26.06 -8.83 2.73
CA ARG A 103 -26.01 -9.37 1.36
C ARG A 103 -25.18 -8.53 0.42
N GLY A 104 -24.70 -9.13 -0.67
CA GLY A 104 -23.95 -8.42 -1.72
C GLY A 104 -24.80 -7.42 -2.53
N GLY A 105 -26.13 -7.50 -2.45
CA GLY A 105 -27.05 -6.62 -3.17
C GLY A 105 -28.45 -6.57 -2.53
N PRO A 106 -29.32 -5.64 -2.98
CA PRO A 106 -30.62 -5.34 -2.35
C PRO A 106 -31.71 -6.36 -2.72
N SER A 107 -31.41 -7.66 -2.61
CA SER A 107 -32.40 -8.74 -2.74
C SER A 107 -31.92 -10.03 -2.09
N THR A 108 -32.84 -10.95 -1.81
CA THR A 108 -32.51 -12.29 -1.28
C THR A 108 -31.78 -13.19 -2.27
N ASN A 109 -31.69 -12.82 -3.54
CA ASN A 109 -30.96 -13.57 -4.57
C ASN A 109 -29.45 -13.30 -4.56
N TYR A 110 -29.00 -12.22 -3.89
CA TYR A 110 -27.58 -11.96 -3.73
C TYR A 110 -26.98 -12.83 -2.62
N PRO A 111 -25.70 -13.23 -2.76
CA PRO A 111 -25.00 -14.00 -1.74
C PRO A 111 -24.93 -13.26 -0.41
N ILE A 112 -24.91 -14.02 0.68
CA ILE A 112 -24.67 -13.51 2.02
C ILE A 112 -23.18 -13.24 2.14
N VAL A 113 -22.81 -12.04 2.59
CA VAL A 113 -21.41 -11.61 2.75
C VAL A 113 -21.03 -11.46 4.23
N ALA A 114 -22.01 -11.33 5.13
CA ALA A 114 -21.82 -11.34 6.58
C ALA A 114 -23.16 -11.56 7.30
N GLY A 115 -23.11 -11.69 8.63
CA GLY A 115 -24.26 -11.60 9.53
C GLY A 115 -24.06 -10.49 10.56
N ILE A 116 -25.16 -9.96 11.08
CA ILE A 116 -25.18 -8.98 12.18
C ILE A 116 -26.23 -9.39 13.21
N SER A 117 -25.92 -9.28 14.49
CA SER A 117 -26.77 -9.73 15.60
C SER A 117 -27.85 -8.71 15.95
N GLY A 118 -28.95 -9.18 16.56
CA GLY A 118 -29.97 -8.29 17.12
C GLY A 118 -29.38 -7.40 18.23
N GLY A 119 -29.78 -6.14 18.26
CA GLY A 119 -29.30 -5.11 19.18
C GLY A 119 -28.01 -4.40 18.72
N GLU A 120 -27.29 -4.93 17.74
CA GLU A 120 -26.10 -4.25 17.19
C GLU A 120 -26.49 -3.07 16.30
N THR A 121 -25.53 -2.17 16.06
CA THR A 121 -25.70 -1.02 15.18
C THR A 121 -24.88 -1.19 13.91
N ALA A 122 -25.42 -0.67 12.81
CA ALA A 122 -24.71 -0.48 11.55
C ALA A 122 -24.91 0.97 11.08
N THR A 123 -24.07 1.43 10.15
CA THR A 123 -24.24 2.76 9.54
C THR A 123 -24.90 2.60 8.18
N ALA A 124 -26.13 3.08 8.04
CA ALA A 124 -26.77 3.16 6.72
C ALA A 124 -26.14 4.29 5.91
N ILE A 125 -25.72 3.94 4.70
CA ILE A 125 -25.01 4.80 3.76
C ILE A 125 -25.76 5.00 2.44
N GLY A 126 -26.90 4.35 2.30
CA GLY A 126 -27.65 4.36 1.07
C GLY A 126 -28.84 3.42 1.13
N ARG A 127 -29.66 3.45 0.10
CA ARG A 127 -30.80 2.57 -0.05
C ARG A 127 -30.99 2.13 -1.49
N ASN A 128 -31.84 1.13 -1.69
CA ASN A 128 -32.34 0.84 -3.01
C ASN A 128 -33.49 1.80 -3.37
N ARG A 129 -33.90 1.76 -4.64
CA ARG A 129 -34.95 2.65 -5.18
C ARG A 129 -36.25 2.60 -4.39
N ASN A 130 -36.64 1.40 -3.93
CA ASN A 130 -37.89 1.19 -3.20
C ASN A 130 -37.77 1.58 -1.71
N GLY A 131 -36.56 1.65 -1.16
CA GLY A 131 -36.32 1.92 0.26
C GLY A 131 -36.44 0.70 1.18
N ASP A 132 -36.71 -0.49 0.64
CA ASP A 132 -36.87 -1.72 1.41
C ASP A 132 -35.53 -2.34 1.84
N TRP A 133 -34.41 -1.85 1.28
CA TRP A 133 -33.06 -2.30 1.61
C TRP A 133 -32.15 -1.10 1.88
N PHE A 134 -31.38 -1.20 2.97
CA PHE A 134 -30.28 -0.28 3.25
C PHE A 134 -28.96 -0.88 2.82
N ASN A 135 -28.15 -0.07 2.14
CA ASN A 135 -26.72 -0.31 2.05
C ASN A 135 -26.09 0.18 3.35
N VAL A 136 -25.32 -0.67 4.00
CA VAL A 136 -24.76 -0.42 5.34
C VAL A 136 -23.28 -0.74 5.41
N ILE A 137 -22.60 -0.06 6.33
CA ILE A 137 -21.28 -0.41 6.83
C ILE A 137 -21.46 -1.00 8.22
N LEU A 138 -20.99 -2.22 8.43
CA LEU A 138 -20.95 -2.84 9.75
C LEU A 138 -19.77 -2.28 10.58
N PRO A 139 -19.77 -2.40 11.92
CA PRO A 139 -18.61 -2.05 12.74
C PRO A 139 -17.32 -2.77 12.34
N THR A 140 -17.43 -3.96 11.74
CA THR A 140 -16.30 -4.72 11.18
C THR A 140 -15.77 -4.16 9.86
N GLY A 141 -16.35 -3.07 9.36
CA GLY A 141 -16.05 -2.47 8.06
C GLY A 141 -16.65 -3.24 6.87
N VAL A 142 -17.37 -4.35 7.08
CA VAL A 142 -18.07 -5.03 5.98
C VAL A 142 -19.15 -4.12 5.42
N MET A 143 -19.16 -3.97 4.09
CA MET A 143 -20.21 -3.24 3.37
C MET A 143 -21.17 -4.23 2.70
N GLY A 144 -22.47 -3.98 2.82
CA GLY A 144 -23.49 -4.80 2.17
C GLY A 144 -24.89 -4.31 2.43
N TRP A 145 -25.87 -5.15 2.09
CA TRP A 145 -27.28 -4.79 2.06
C TRP A 145 -28.07 -5.54 3.14
N ILE A 146 -28.86 -4.83 3.92
CA ILE A 146 -29.77 -5.38 4.92
C ILE A 146 -31.22 -4.96 4.65
N TYR A 147 -32.16 -5.76 5.13
CA TYR A 147 -33.59 -5.48 4.99
C TYR A 147 -33.99 -4.34 5.93
N ALA A 148 -34.36 -3.19 5.37
CA ALA A 148 -34.59 -1.95 6.12
C ALA A 148 -35.71 -2.07 7.17
N PRO A 149 -36.86 -2.72 6.90
CA PRO A 149 -37.93 -2.88 7.89
C PRO A 149 -37.56 -3.70 9.13
N ALA A 150 -36.43 -4.42 9.11
CA ALA A 150 -35.92 -5.16 10.27
C ALA A 150 -34.93 -4.33 11.12
N THR A 151 -34.93 -3.01 10.94
CA THR A 151 -34.09 -2.08 11.69
C THR A 151 -34.92 -1.02 12.39
N SER A 152 -34.33 -0.37 13.39
CA SER A 152 -34.84 0.83 14.06
C SER A 152 -33.87 1.99 13.80
N HIS A 153 -34.38 3.16 13.43
CA HIS A 153 -33.56 4.32 13.10
C HIS A 153 -34.30 5.63 13.34
N SER A 154 -33.56 6.72 13.58
CA SER A 154 -34.09 8.07 13.76
C SER A 154 -33.98 8.95 12.52
N GLY A 155 -33.14 8.57 11.54
CA GLY A 155 -33.01 9.27 10.26
C GLY A 155 -34.18 8.98 9.31
N ASP A 156 -34.43 9.88 8.36
CA ASP A 156 -35.38 9.65 7.25
C ASP A 156 -34.73 8.75 6.19
N PRO A 157 -35.22 7.51 5.99
CA PRO A 157 -34.74 6.61 4.95
C PRO A 157 -34.74 7.21 3.56
N GLN A 158 -35.72 8.08 3.25
CA GLN A 158 -35.86 8.64 1.91
C GLN A 158 -34.78 9.66 1.58
N ALA A 159 -34.13 10.22 2.60
CA ALA A 159 -33.00 11.14 2.45
C ALA A 159 -31.69 10.41 2.11
N LEU A 160 -31.61 9.09 2.29
CA LEU A 160 -30.48 8.30 1.77
C LEU A 160 -30.53 8.24 0.25
N GLU A 161 -29.36 8.35 -0.37
CA GLU A 161 -29.23 8.23 -1.82
C GLU A 161 -29.61 6.82 -2.29
N ASN A 162 -30.24 6.78 -3.46
CA ASN A 162 -30.45 5.54 -4.18
C ASN A 162 -29.10 5.05 -4.72
N THR A 163 -28.49 4.10 -4.04
CA THR A 163 -27.18 3.58 -4.39
C THR A 163 -27.32 2.38 -5.34
N PRO A 164 -26.52 2.31 -6.40
CA PRO A 164 -26.40 1.09 -7.19
C PRO A 164 -25.86 -0.04 -6.30
N PRO A 165 -25.99 -1.31 -6.73
CA PRO A 165 -25.25 -2.42 -6.12
C PRO A 165 -23.76 -2.07 -5.96
N ARG A 166 -23.11 -2.65 -4.93
CA ARG A 166 -21.83 -2.20 -4.39
C ARG A 166 -20.67 -2.07 -5.39
N ASP A 167 -20.74 -2.75 -6.54
CA ASP A 167 -19.67 -2.79 -7.54
C ASP A 167 -19.31 -1.41 -8.14
N GLU A 168 -20.10 -0.37 -7.87
CA GLU A 168 -19.86 1.01 -8.33
C GLU A 168 -19.46 2.00 -7.21
N LEU A 169 -19.42 1.58 -5.94
CA LEU A 169 -19.03 2.43 -4.81
C LEU A 169 -17.53 2.29 -4.51
N MET A 170 -16.77 3.37 -4.70
CA MET A 170 -15.40 3.43 -4.21
C MET A 170 -15.39 3.36 -2.68
N THR A 171 -14.57 2.50 -2.11
CA THR A 171 -14.39 2.45 -0.65
C THR A 171 -13.32 3.45 -0.19
N PRO A 172 -13.26 3.82 1.11
CA PRO A 172 -12.29 4.79 1.59
C PRO A 172 -10.86 4.47 1.17
N MET A 173 -10.12 5.50 0.77
CA MET A 173 -8.74 5.40 0.28
C MET A 173 -8.54 4.57 -1.01
N GLN A 174 -9.61 4.08 -1.64
CA GLN A 174 -9.52 3.50 -2.99
C GLN A 174 -9.21 4.57 -4.04
N SER A 175 -9.59 5.81 -3.79
CA SER A 175 -9.07 6.99 -4.47
C SER A 175 -8.40 7.89 -3.45
N LEU A 176 -7.17 8.31 -3.72
CA LEU A 176 -6.42 9.21 -2.86
C LEU A 176 -5.54 10.17 -3.65
N SER A 177 -5.19 11.30 -3.04
CA SER A 177 -4.05 12.12 -3.46
C SER A 177 -2.88 11.85 -2.52
N LEU A 178 -1.69 11.69 -3.10
CA LEU A 178 -0.41 11.54 -2.44
C LEU A 178 0.45 12.77 -2.73
N SER A 179 1.08 13.29 -1.69
CA SER A 179 2.19 14.24 -1.78
C SER A 179 3.27 13.80 -0.80
N SER A 180 4.51 13.68 -1.28
CA SER A 180 5.69 13.32 -0.52
C SER A 180 6.60 14.53 -0.36
N GLY A 181 7.24 14.63 0.80
CA GLY A 181 8.33 15.55 1.07
C GLY A 181 9.65 14.81 1.30
N THR A 182 10.74 15.56 1.28
CA THR A 182 12.05 15.09 1.73
C THR A 182 12.32 15.54 3.17
N ALA A 183 13.11 14.74 3.89
CA ALA A 183 13.62 15.10 5.20
C ALA A 183 15.03 14.55 5.37
N SER A 184 15.88 15.29 6.06
CA SER A 184 17.21 14.81 6.44
C SER A 184 17.08 13.86 7.63
N ILE A 185 17.43 12.59 7.43
CA ILE A 185 17.50 11.57 8.48
C ILE A 185 18.94 11.07 8.51
N CYS A 186 19.61 11.20 9.66
CA CYS A 186 21.00 10.78 9.83
C CYS A 186 21.94 11.34 8.73
N ASP A 187 21.82 12.65 8.44
CA ASP A 187 22.57 13.38 7.41
C ASP A 187 22.37 12.87 5.96
N THR A 188 21.32 12.09 5.72
CA THR A 188 20.90 11.66 4.39
C THR A 188 19.51 12.21 4.07
N GLU A 189 19.34 12.80 2.89
CA GLU A 189 18.03 13.28 2.46
C GLU A 189 17.19 12.09 1.98
N GLN A 190 16.08 11.84 2.67
CA GLN A 190 15.21 10.71 2.41
C GLN A 190 13.81 11.20 2.03
N THR A 191 13.22 10.54 1.03
CA THR A 191 11.90 10.89 0.53
C THR A 191 10.86 10.01 1.22
N GLY A 192 9.81 10.63 1.77
CA GLY A 192 8.66 9.88 2.29
C GLY A 192 7.83 9.27 1.17
N GLY A 193 7.04 8.25 1.48
CA GLY A 193 6.19 7.61 0.49
C GLY A 193 5.16 6.67 1.08
N ILE A 194 4.56 5.88 0.19
CA ILE A 194 3.68 4.78 0.55
C ILE A 194 4.19 3.47 -0.02
N LEU A 195 4.06 2.39 0.75
CA LEU A 195 4.14 1.02 0.28
C LEU A 195 2.72 0.48 0.15
N LEU A 196 2.39 -0.09 -0.99
CA LEU A 196 1.14 -0.81 -1.24
C LEU A 196 1.46 -2.29 -1.40
N GLN A 197 0.77 -3.13 -0.65
CA GLN A 197 0.88 -4.59 -0.76
C GLN A 197 -0.51 -5.21 -0.88
N THR A 198 -0.74 -5.90 -2.00
CA THR A 198 -1.96 -6.68 -2.19
C THR A 198 -1.81 -8.07 -1.55
N PRO A 199 -2.93 -8.73 -1.23
CA PRO A 199 -2.90 -10.17 -0.95
C PRO A 199 -2.41 -10.95 -2.17
N VAL A 200 -1.82 -12.12 -1.92
CA VAL A 200 -1.33 -13.02 -2.97
C VAL A 200 -2.47 -13.41 -3.91
N GLU A 201 -2.23 -13.29 -5.22
CA GLU A 201 -3.15 -13.67 -6.31
C GLU A 201 -4.50 -12.90 -6.27
N LEU A 202 -4.51 -11.73 -5.65
CA LEU A 202 -5.68 -10.85 -5.62
C LEU A 202 -5.31 -9.45 -6.12
N PRO A 203 -5.44 -9.20 -7.44
CA PRO A 203 -5.20 -7.89 -7.98
C PRO A 203 -6.20 -6.88 -7.41
N ALA A 204 -5.74 -5.63 -7.24
CA ALA A 204 -6.55 -4.52 -6.78
C ALA A 204 -6.37 -3.29 -7.67
N THR A 205 -7.42 -2.47 -7.79
CA THR A 205 -7.38 -1.24 -8.59
C THR A 205 -7.57 -0.01 -7.70
N ILE A 206 -6.53 0.82 -7.60
CA ILE A 206 -6.50 2.04 -6.78
C ILE A 206 -6.28 3.25 -7.70
N LEU A 207 -6.92 4.38 -7.39
CA LEU A 207 -6.67 5.66 -8.05
C LEU A 207 -5.78 6.53 -7.16
N ILE A 208 -4.58 6.86 -7.61
CA ILE A 208 -3.62 7.68 -6.86
C ILE A 208 -3.28 8.89 -7.70
N ASN A 209 -3.62 10.09 -7.22
CA ASN A 209 -3.44 11.34 -7.97
C ASN A 209 -4.14 11.31 -9.35
N GLY A 210 -5.19 10.50 -9.51
CA GLY A 210 -5.87 10.28 -10.80
C GLY A 210 -5.23 9.24 -11.72
N VAL A 211 -4.11 8.63 -11.31
CA VAL A 211 -3.50 7.47 -11.98
C VAL A 211 -4.22 6.20 -11.57
N GLN A 212 -4.66 5.41 -12.54
CA GLN A 212 -5.18 4.07 -12.29
C GLN A 212 -4.02 3.09 -12.16
N LEU A 213 -3.89 2.52 -10.96
CA LEU A 213 -2.94 1.47 -10.64
C LEU A 213 -3.70 0.17 -10.42
N GLU A 214 -3.54 -0.77 -11.32
CA GLU A 214 -3.90 -2.17 -11.10
C GLU A 214 -2.65 -2.89 -10.60
N LEU A 215 -2.67 -3.36 -9.36
CA LEU A 215 -1.53 -3.96 -8.68
C LEU A 215 -1.85 -5.40 -8.28
N ASP A 216 -0.94 -6.32 -8.57
CA ASP A 216 -0.86 -7.65 -7.98
C ASP A 216 0.58 -7.86 -7.50
N GLY A 217 0.85 -7.50 -6.24
CA GLY A 217 2.19 -7.53 -5.67
C GLY A 217 2.45 -6.40 -4.67
N THR A 218 3.69 -5.90 -4.64
CA THR A 218 4.09 -4.77 -3.78
C THR A 218 4.72 -3.65 -4.60
N ALA A 219 4.22 -2.43 -4.41
CA ALA A 219 4.79 -1.22 -5.01
C ALA A 219 5.15 -0.17 -3.96
N HIS A 220 6.22 0.56 -4.21
CA HIS A 220 6.58 1.80 -3.53
C HIS A 220 6.17 2.99 -4.41
N LEU A 221 5.49 3.97 -3.83
CA LEU A 221 5.06 5.18 -4.53
C LEU A 221 5.42 6.42 -3.72
N TYR A 222 5.89 7.45 -4.42
CA TYR A 222 6.21 8.74 -3.84
C TYR A 222 6.11 9.83 -4.90
N THR A 223 5.99 11.09 -4.49
CA THR A 223 6.06 12.21 -5.42
C THR A 223 7.36 12.98 -5.26
N ALA A 224 7.98 13.39 -6.37
CA ALA A 224 9.09 14.32 -6.36
C ALA A 224 9.12 15.11 -7.67
N GLU A 225 9.55 16.38 -7.61
CA GLU A 225 9.73 17.21 -8.81
C GLU A 225 8.51 17.25 -9.76
N GLN A 226 7.29 17.32 -9.22
CA GLN A 226 6.02 17.26 -9.98
C GLN A 226 5.80 15.95 -10.75
N ASN A 227 6.38 14.85 -10.30
CA ASN A 227 6.08 13.51 -10.82
C ASN A 227 5.60 12.60 -9.70
N LEU A 228 4.68 11.68 -10.02
CA LEU A 228 4.41 10.49 -9.21
C LEU A 228 5.30 9.36 -9.71
N TYR A 229 6.17 8.85 -8.85
CA TYR A 229 7.01 7.70 -9.12
C TYR A 229 6.35 6.44 -8.59
N ILE A 230 6.39 5.37 -9.40
CA ILE A 230 5.82 4.07 -9.08
C ILE A 230 6.91 3.03 -9.29
N GLN A 231 7.46 2.49 -8.21
CA GLN A 231 8.48 1.44 -8.20
C GLN A 231 7.83 0.11 -7.83
N LEU A 232 7.76 -0.82 -8.78
CA LEU A 232 7.20 -2.15 -8.53
C LEU A 232 8.28 -3.06 -7.93
N LEU A 233 8.15 -3.39 -6.65
CA LEU A 233 9.13 -4.19 -5.92
C LEU A 233 9.00 -5.68 -6.24
N SER A 234 7.76 -6.15 -6.37
CA SER A 234 7.42 -7.53 -6.73
C SER A 234 6.05 -7.61 -7.41
N GLY A 235 5.86 -8.66 -8.22
CA GLY A 235 4.59 -8.94 -8.90
C GLY A 235 4.43 -8.21 -10.22
N LEU A 236 3.20 -7.82 -10.52
CA LEU A 236 2.79 -7.15 -11.77
C LEU A 236 1.99 -5.89 -11.45
N ALA A 237 2.16 -4.86 -12.27
CA ALA A 237 1.29 -3.68 -12.20
C ALA A 237 0.97 -3.16 -13.60
N ASN A 238 -0.22 -2.60 -13.75
CA ASN A 238 -0.61 -1.82 -14.91
C ASN A 238 -0.93 -0.40 -14.45
N VAL A 239 -0.22 0.58 -15.02
CA VAL A 239 -0.30 2.00 -14.68
C VAL A 239 -0.94 2.71 -15.86
N ALA A 240 -2.06 3.39 -15.64
CA ALA A 240 -2.82 4.02 -16.71
C ALA A 240 -3.28 5.45 -16.38
N VAL A 241 -3.20 6.33 -17.38
CA VAL A 241 -3.74 7.70 -17.36
C VAL A 241 -4.39 7.98 -18.71
N GLY A 242 -5.64 8.44 -18.70
CA GLY A 242 -6.33 8.86 -19.93
C GLY A 242 -6.42 7.78 -21.03
N GLY A 243 -6.43 6.50 -20.64
CA GLY A 243 -6.48 5.35 -21.57
C GLY A 243 -5.12 4.92 -22.16
N VAL A 244 -4.03 5.61 -21.82
CA VAL A 244 -2.66 5.15 -22.13
C VAL A 244 -2.12 4.41 -20.92
N SER A 245 -1.60 3.20 -21.13
CA SER A 245 -1.11 2.35 -20.05
C SER A 245 0.27 1.78 -20.31
N VAL A 246 1.02 1.56 -19.25
CA VAL A 246 2.28 0.80 -19.23
C VAL A 246 2.18 -0.33 -18.22
N SER A 247 2.77 -1.47 -18.56
CA SER A 247 2.86 -2.61 -17.65
C SER A 247 4.25 -2.68 -17.03
N LEU A 248 4.29 -2.88 -15.72
CA LEU A 248 5.51 -3.09 -14.95
C LEU A 248 5.58 -4.55 -14.51
N VAL A 249 6.79 -5.10 -14.52
CA VAL A 249 7.16 -6.30 -13.77
C VAL A 249 8.07 -5.91 -12.61
N GLY A 250 8.14 -6.74 -11.57
CA GLY A 250 9.01 -6.48 -10.42
C GLY A 250 10.43 -6.05 -10.83
N GLY A 251 10.97 -5.04 -10.15
CA GLY A 251 12.27 -4.42 -10.46
C GLY A 251 12.19 -3.27 -11.48
N GLN A 252 10.99 -2.93 -11.96
CA GLN A 252 10.76 -1.79 -12.84
C GLN A 252 10.04 -0.64 -12.14
N MET A 253 10.23 0.56 -12.69
CA MET A 253 9.51 1.75 -12.34
C MET A 253 8.98 2.49 -13.57
N THR A 254 8.01 3.36 -13.32
CA THR A 254 7.56 4.41 -14.23
C THR A 254 7.36 5.68 -13.41
N ASP A 255 7.38 6.82 -14.09
CA ASP A 255 6.92 8.09 -13.55
C ASP A 255 5.70 8.60 -14.32
N VAL A 256 4.87 9.38 -13.64
CA VAL A 256 3.71 10.07 -14.21
C VAL A 256 3.85 11.56 -13.89
N PRO A 257 4.00 12.43 -14.90
CA PRO A 257 3.99 13.87 -14.68
C PRO A 257 2.66 14.34 -14.09
N LEU A 258 2.74 15.14 -13.03
CA LEU A 258 1.62 15.71 -12.31
C LEU A 258 1.39 17.17 -12.76
N ALA A 259 0.13 17.57 -12.79
CA ALA A 259 -0.28 18.97 -12.90
C ALA A 259 -0.06 19.71 -11.57
N LEU A 260 -0.23 21.04 -11.60
CA LEU A 260 -0.02 21.90 -10.43
C LEU A 260 -0.97 21.60 -9.24
N ASP A 261 -2.13 21.00 -9.51
CA ASP A 261 -3.07 20.56 -8.49
C ASP A 261 -2.75 19.16 -7.93
N GLY A 262 -1.64 18.57 -8.38
CA GLY A 262 -1.18 17.24 -7.97
C GLY A 262 -1.86 16.09 -8.71
N SER A 263 -2.79 16.35 -9.65
CA SER A 263 -3.42 15.31 -10.47
C SER A 263 -2.52 14.87 -11.64
N ALA A 264 -2.76 13.69 -12.22
CA ALA A 264 -2.02 13.21 -13.38
C ALA A 264 -2.18 14.16 -14.58
N GLY A 265 -1.08 14.78 -15.00
CA GLY A 265 -1.04 15.77 -16.09
C GLY A 265 -0.67 15.17 -17.45
N ALA A 266 -0.01 14.00 -17.47
CA ALA A 266 0.40 13.31 -18.68
C ALA A 266 0.36 11.77 -18.52
N PRO A 267 0.41 11.01 -19.64
CA PRO A 267 0.59 9.56 -19.59
C PRO A 267 1.87 9.11 -18.87
N PRO A 268 1.92 7.87 -18.37
CA PRO A 268 3.13 7.30 -17.77
C PRO A 268 4.28 7.20 -18.79
N SER A 269 5.50 7.38 -18.30
CA SER A 269 6.73 7.14 -19.06
C SER A 269 6.94 5.65 -19.38
N PRO A 270 7.79 5.29 -20.37
CA PRO A 270 8.15 3.89 -20.59
C PRO A 270 8.81 3.26 -19.35
N PRO A 271 8.52 1.98 -19.04
CA PRO A 271 9.13 1.28 -17.91
C PRO A 271 10.66 1.27 -17.98
N GLN A 272 11.31 1.54 -16.85
CA GLN A 272 12.76 1.48 -16.67
C GLN A 272 13.12 0.72 -15.39
N GLY A 273 14.37 0.27 -15.25
CA GLY A 273 14.84 -0.30 -13.98
C GLY A 273 15.09 0.79 -12.94
N PHE A 274 15.04 0.43 -11.65
CA PHE A 274 15.51 1.28 -10.56
C PHE A 274 16.70 0.64 -9.83
N GLU A 275 17.58 1.48 -9.29
CA GLU A 275 18.75 1.04 -8.52
C GLU A 275 18.34 0.48 -7.16
N ARG A 276 18.98 -0.60 -6.70
CA ARG A 276 18.58 -1.26 -5.44
C ARG A 276 18.90 -0.42 -4.21
N GLU A 277 19.93 0.40 -4.30
CA GLU A 277 20.37 1.32 -3.26
C GLU A 277 19.27 2.32 -2.91
N SER A 278 18.40 2.67 -3.88
CA SER A 278 17.26 3.55 -3.63
C SER A 278 16.20 2.90 -2.75
N LEU A 279 16.27 1.60 -2.47
CA LEU A 279 15.30 0.89 -1.63
C LEU A 279 15.75 0.72 -0.17
N ALA A 280 17.01 1.05 0.15
CA ALA A 280 17.63 0.73 1.44
C ALA A 280 16.88 1.35 2.64
N HIS A 281 16.13 2.42 2.39
CA HIS A 281 15.43 3.19 3.40
C HIS A 281 13.95 2.78 3.58
N LEU A 282 13.46 1.82 2.78
CA LEU A 282 12.06 1.42 2.81
C LEU A 282 11.76 0.51 4.02
N PRO A 283 10.66 0.74 4.75
CA PRO A 283 10.28 -0.07 5.91
C PRO A 283 9.61 -1.40 5.50
N LEU A 284 10.28 -2.21 4.67
CA LEU A 284 9.70 -3.43 4.09
C LEU A 284 9.32 -4.49 5.15
N LEU A 285 10.00 -4.50 6.30
CA LEU A 285 9.70 -5.42 7.41
C LEU A 285 8.38 -5.09 8.14
N ALA A 286 7.84 -3.89 7.95
CA ALA A 286 6.54 -3.52 8.51
C ALA A 286 5.37 -4.01 7.65
N LEU A 287 5.63 -4.60 6.48
CA LEU A 287 4.59 -5.17 5.63
C LEU A 287 4.17 -6.56 6.13
N PRO A 288 2.88 -6.91 6.00
CA PRO A 288 2.35 -8.16 6.55
C PRO A 288 2.83 -9.41 5.82
N GLN A 289 3.24 -9.30 4.55
CA GLN A 289 3.83 -10.39 3.78
C GLN A 289 5.29 -10.07 3.44
N PRO A 290 6.21 -11.04 3.59
CA PRO A 290 7.59 -10.86 3.18
C PRO A 290 7.67 -10.68 1.67
N ILE A 291 8.61 -9.84 1.23
CA ILE A 291 8.82 -9.55 -0.19
C ILE A 291 10.13 -10.16 -0.63
N THR A 292 10.10 -10.82 -1.79
CA THR A 292 11.31 -11.13 -2.55
C THR A 292 11.46 -10.08 -3.64
N LEU A 293 12.49 -9.25 -3.53
CA LEU A 293 12.78 -8.22 -4.54
C LEU A 293 13.17 -8.90 -5.86
N ALA A 294 12.55 -8.49 -6.95
CA ALA A 294 12.96 -8.93 -8.27
C ALA A 294 14.37 -8.40 -8.60
N SER A 295 15.11 -9.16 -9.41
CA SER A 295 16.33 -8.65 -10.04
C SER A 295 15.95 -7.64 -11.10
N ALA A 296 16.68 -6.52 -11.19
CA ALA A 296 16.46 -5.54 -12.24
C ALA A 296 16.51 -6.25 -13.61
N PRO A 297 15.54 -6.00 -14.50
CA PRO A 297 15.58 -6.61 -15.82
C PRO A 297 16.86 -6.17 -16.53
N THR A 298 17.58 -7.14 -17.11
CA THR A 298 18.78 -6.84 -17.90
C THR A 298 18.37 -5.88 -19.03
N PRO A 299 19.05 -4.72 -19.20
CA PRO A 299 18.73 -3.82 -20.29
C PRO A 299 18.79 -4.60 -21.59
N THR A 300 17.71 -4.59 -22.35
CA THR A 300 17.69 -5.24 -23.66
C THR A 300 18.68 -4.45 -24.53
N PRO A 301 19.77 -5.06 -25.04
CA PRO A 301 20.70 -4.34 -25.87
C PRO A 301 19.93 -3.76 -27.07
N PRO A 302 20.20 -2.51 -27.47
CA PRO A 302 19.57 -1.93 -28.65
C PRO A 302 19.77 -2.91 -29.82
N PRO A 303 18.77 -3.03 -30.73
CA PRO A 303 18.88 -3.95 -31.86
C PRO A 303 20.21 -3.70 -32.56
N ALA A 304 21.02 -4.76 -32.67
CA ALA A 304 22.32 -4.66 -33.31
C ALA A 304 22.14 -4.00 -34.66
N VAL A 305 22.74 -2.81 -34.83
CA VAL A 305 22.84 -2.19 -36.14
C VAL A 305 23.59 -3.19 -37.01
N ALA A 306 22.89 -3.74 -38.01
CA ALA A 306 23.49 -4.68 -38.94
C ALA A 306 24.79 -4.06 -39.49
N PRO A 307 25.93 -4.78 -39.50
CA PRO A 307 27.15 -4.24 -40.06
C PRO A 307 26.88 -3.88 -41.52
N VAL A 308 27.21 -2.64 -41.88
CA VAL A 308 27.38 -2.29 -43.29
C VAL A 308 28.56 -3.12 -43.78
N GLU A 309 28.31 -4.05 -44.70
CA GLU A 309 29.37 -4.78 -45.39
C GLU A 309 30.24 -3.77 -46.14
N ASP A 310 31.42 -3.47 -45.60
CA ASP A 310 32.47 -2.79 -46.36
C ASP A 310 33.73 -3.67 -46.39
N GLY A 311 34.31 -3.72 -47.59
CA GLY A 311 35.16 -4.80 -48.09
C GLY A 311 36.48 -5.05 -47.35
N ALA A 312 36.92 -6.30 -47.47
CA ALA A 312 38.16 -6.83 -46.91
C ALA A 312 39.46 -6.22 -47.48
N ALA A 313 40.44 -5.99 -46.61
CA ALA A 313 41.89 -6.21 -46.82
C ALA A 313 42.64 -6.15 -45.45
N PRO A 314 43.89 -6.64 -45.31
CA PRO A 314 44.19 -7.80 -44.48
C PRO A 314 44.97 -7.51 -43.19
N ALA A 315 45.08 -8.58 -42.39
CA ALA A 315 45.59 -8.69 -41.04
C ALA A 315 47.06 -8.26 -40.82
N GLU A 316 47.29 -7.63 -39.66
CA GLU A 316 48.55 -7.75 -38.94
C GLU A 316 48.31 -8.10 -37.45
N ASP A 317 49.16 -9.04 -37.05
CA ASP A 317 49.46 -9.76 -35.82
C ASP A 317 49.22 -9.16 -34.42
N ALA A 318 49.07 -10.13 -33.50
CA ALA A 318 49.55 -10.17 -32.12
C ALA A 318 48.69 -9.64 -30.94
N ALA A 319 48.18 -10.65 -30.21
CA ALA A 319 48.30 -10.86 -28.75
C ALA A 319 47.33 -10.15 -27.79
N SER A 320 46.36 -10.92 -27.27
CA SER A 320 46.39 -11.41 -25.87
C SER A 320 45.08 -12.13 -25.55
N GLU A 321 45.06 -13.46 -25.67
CA GLU A 321 44.05 -14.30 -25.04
C GLU A 321 44.30 -14.32 -23.53
N THR A 322 43.37 -13.77 -22.76
CA THR A 322 43.17 -14.16 -21.36
C THR A 322 41.95 -15.05 -21.30
N THR A 323 42.19 -16.35 -21.16
CA THR A 323 41.23 -17.37 -20.75
C THR A 323 40.50 -16.92 -19.48
N ALA A 324 39.20 -16.64 -19.60
CA ALA A 324 38.30 -16.56 -18.47
C ALA A 324 37.96 -17.99 -18.02
N GLU A 325 38.41 -18.34 -16.83
CA GLU A 325 38.04 -19.58 -16.15
C GLU A 325 36.71 -19.35 -15.41
N ALA A 326 35.65 -20.04 -15.83
CA ALA A 326 34.51 -20.35 -14.95
C ALA A 326 34.77 -21.77 -14.41
N PRO A 327 34.64 -22.08 -13.11
CA PRO A 327 33.31 -22.22 -12.43
C PRO A 327 33.34 -21.87 -10.90
N ASP A 328 32.22 -21.71 -10.18
CA ASP A 328 31.38 -22.77 -9.58
C ASP A 328 30.04 -22.20 -9.01
N PRO A 329 28.86 -22.71 -9.39
CA PRO A 329 27.55 -22.23 -8.90
C PRO A 329 27.10 -22.86 -7.56
N THR A 330 28.01 -23.18 -6.64
CA THR A 330 27.66 -23.85 -5.37
C THR A 330 28.05 -23.09 -4.08
N ALA A 331 27.84 -21.78 -4.04
CA ALA A 331 27.83 -21.02 -2.77
C ALA A 331 26.50 -20.28 -2.56
N ALA A 332 25.39 -20.97 -2.80
CA ALA A 332 24.07 -20.58 -2.31
C ALA A 332 23.82 -21.24 -0.95
N THR A 333 24.23 -20.58 0.14
CA THR A 333 23.58 -20.73 1.45
C THR A 333 23.68 -19.40 2.18
N GLY A 334 22.56 -18.68 2.23
CA GLY A 334 22.44 -17.44 2.99
C GLY A 334 22.62 -17.68 4.48
N ILE A 335 23.01 -16.62 5.18
CA ILE A 335 22.77 -16.53 6.61
C ILE A 335 21.70 -15.45 6.82
N ALA A 336 20.46 -15.81 6.51
CA ALA A 336 19.31 -15.12 7.07
C ALA A 336 19.22 -15.53 8.54
N GLY A 337 19.71 -14.68 9.43
CA GLY A 337 19.65 -14.88 10.87
C GLY A 337 19.52 -13.55 11.59
N ASN A 338 18.81 -13.53 12.71
CA ASN A 338 18.75 -12.36 13.59
C ASN A 338 20.06 -12.28 14.37
N TRP A 339 20.81 -11.22 14.17
CA TRP A 339 22.04 -10.94 14.90
C TRP A 339 21.81 -9.78 15.87
N TYR A 340 22.39 -9.88 17.05
CA TYR A 340 22.32 -8.85 18.09
C TYR A 340 23.73 -8.40 18.45
N HIS A 341 23.94 -7.09 18.50
CA HIS A 341 25.14 -6.47 19.04
C HIS A 341 24.84 -5.95 20.46
N THR A 342 25.69 -6.27 21.44
CA THR A 342 25.57 -5.70 22.79
C THR A 342 26.41 -4.43 22.86
N ASP A 343 25.75 -3.28 23.02
CA ASP A 343 26.38 -1.97 23.06
C ASP A 343 27.11 -1.74 24.40
N VAL A 344 27.90 -0.66 24.51
CA VAL A 344 28.76 -0.33 25.66
C VAL A 344 27.96 -0.13 26.96
N ASP A 345 26.66 0.17 26.85
CA ASP A 345 25.71 0.31 27.97
C ASP A 345 25.01 -1.01 28.36
N GLY A 346 25.26 -2.10 27.61
CA GLY A 346 24.69 -3.42 27.83
C GLY A 346 23.36 -3.68 27.12
N SER A 347 22.87 -2.77 26.28
CA SER A 347 21.66 -2.96 25.48
C SER A 347 21.91 -3.86 24.25
N ASN A 348 20.92 -4.66 23.84
CA ASN A 348 21.00 -5.48 22.63
C ASN A 348 20.38 -4.74 21.44
N VAL A 349 21.22 -4.35 20.48
CA VAL A 349 20.83 -3.68 19.24
C VAL A 349 20.64 -4.71 18.14
N ALA A 350 19.50 -4.66 17.47
CA ALA A 350 19.25 -5.50 16.29
C ALA A 350 20.13 -5.00 15.14
N MET A 351 20.85 -5.93 14.49
CA MET A 351 21.70 -5.60 13.36
C MET A 351 21.31 -6.42 12.13
N THR A 352 21.37 -5.77 10.97
CA THR A 352 21.34 -6.48 9.68
C THR A 352 22.71 -6.42 9.05
N ILE A 353 23.19 -7.57 8.60
CA ILE A 353 24.43 -7.70 7.83
C ILE A 353 24.03 -8.00 6.39
N THR A 354 24.29 -7.05 5.51
CA THR A 354 24.05 -7.21 4.07
C THR A 354 25.39 -7.36 3.38
N ARG A 355 25.53 -8.40 2.57
CA ARG A 355 26.69 -8.55 1.70
C ARG A 355 26.56 -7.53 0.55
N ILE A 356 27.51 -6.60 0.47
CA ILE A 356 27.55 -5.52 -0.54
C ILE A 356 28.64 -5.76 -1.59
N GLY A 357 29.49 -6.77 -1.41
CA GLY A 357 30.50 -7.17 -2.38
C GLY A 357 30.99 -8.60 -2.17
N GLU A 358 31.98 -9.02 -2.98
CA GLU A 358 32.52 -10.38 -2.93
C GLU A 358 33.13 -10.70 -1.55
N ASP A 359 33.71 -9.70 -0.87
CA ASP A 359 34.21 -9.80 0.52
C ASP A 359 33.82 -8.59 1.39
N GLU A 360 32.77 -7.86 0.99
CA GLU A 360 32.40 -6.60 1.62
C GLU A 360 30.98 -6.69 2.22
N TYR A 361 30.84 -6.25 3.47
CA TYR A 361 29.59 -6.34 4.23
C TYR A 361 29.25 -4.99 4.85
N ALA A 362 28.01 -4.54 4.62
CA ALA A 362 27.43 -3.40 5.31
C ALA A 362 26.72 -3.89 6.57
N VAL A 363 26.98 -3.22 7.68
CA VAL A 363 26.33 -3.47 8.97
C VAL A 363 25.44 -2.29 9.29
N TYR A 364 24.14 -2.55 9.37
CA TYR A 364 23.15 -1.56 9.78
C TYR A 364 22.74 -1.85 11.21
N LEU A 365 23.04 -0.91 12.10
CA LEU A 365 22.62 -0.93 13.49
C LEU A 365 21.28 -0.20 13.60
N TYR A 366 20.30 -0.85 14.23
CA TYR A 366 19.00 -0.26 14.47
C TYR A 366 18.80 -0.06 15.96
N ASP A 367 19.06 1.16 16.45
CA ASP A 367 18.84 1.52 17.85
C ASP A 367 17.35 1.43 18.25
N ASN A 368 16.42 1.34 17.28
CA ASN A 368 15.02 1.05 17.55
C ASN A 368 14.27 0.45 16.33
N LEU A 369 14.43 -0.85 16.07
CA LEU A 369 13.39 -1.70 15.44
C LEU A 369 12.38 -2.20 16.49
N ALA A 370 12.41 -1.54 17.64
CA ALA A 370 11.96 -2.00 18.92
C ALA A 370 10.63 -1.37 19.32
N THR A 371 9.73 -1.84 18.50
CA THR A 371 8.96 -2.94 19.06
C THR A 371 8.16 -3.62 17.99
N ALA A 372 8.74 -3.89 16.81
CA ALA A 372 8.22 -4.77 15.76
C ALA A 372 7.26 -5.84 16.34
N CYS A 373 5.95 -5.58 16.25
CA CYS A 373 4.88 -6.41 16.80
C CYS A 373 5.00 -6.74 18.31
N ALA A 374 4.56 -5.83 19.18
CA ALA A 374 4.07 -6.27 20.48
C ALA A 374 2.86 -7.22 20.28
N ARG A 375 3.13 -8.54 20.38
CA ARG A 375 2.19 -9.68 20.36
C ARG A 375 1.75 -10.21 18.98
N PHE A 376 2.66 -10.86 18.23
CA PHE A 376 2.27 -12.16 17.65
C PHE A 376 2.38 -13.20 18.77
N GLY A 377 1.25 -13.41 19.44
CA GLY A 377 1.17 -14.25 20.63
C GLY A 377 1.51 -15.72 20.35
N GLY A 378 2.61 -16.16 20.96
CA GLY A 378 2.67 -17.41 21.73
C GLY A 378 2.78 -18.73 20.96
N ALA A 379 3.99 -19.31 20.95
CA ALA A 379 4.23 -20.62 21.53
C ALA A 379 5.75 -20.87 21.67
N THR A 380 6.11 -21.39 22.83
CA THR A 380 7.44 -21.82 23.28
C THR A 380 8.04 -22.97 22.46
N ALA A 381 9.36 -23.00 22.34
CA ALA A 381 10.15 -24.22 22.57
C ALA A 381 11.61 -23.85 22.89
N ALA A 382 12.20 -24.65 23.76
CA ALA A 382 13.43 -24.44 24.52
C ALA A 382 14.73 -24.49 23.72
#